data_AF-A0A3G9K531-F1
#
_entry.id   AF-A0A3G9K531-F1
#
_cell.length_a   1.000
_cell.length_b   1.000
_cell.length_c   1.000
_cell.angle_alpha   90.00
_cell.angle_beta   90.00
_cell.angle_gamma   90.00
#
_symmetry.space_group_name_H-M   'P 1'
#
loop_
_entity.id
_entity.type
_entity.pdbx_description
1 polymer ?
#
loop_
_entity_poly.entity_id
_entity_poly.type
_entity_poly.pdbx_seq_one_letter_code
_entity_poly.pdbx_strand_id
1 'polypeptide(L)' 'MCALTTNLRRAKAIGNVLLNEGEGNLPESSVVNVSQVFTVDKRLLTESIGRLSREKIKLIIQGINLVIEPQELE' A
#
# COMPACT_ATOMS: atom_id res chain seq x y z
N MET A 1 4.83 3.86 6.95
CA MET A 1 4.04 4.32 5.79
C MET A 1 4.42 3.49 4.57
N CYS A 2 3.48 3.22 3.66
CA CYS A 2 3.75 2.53 2.39
C CYS A 2 3.66 3.51 1.23
N ALA A 3 4.50 3.33 0.21
CA ALA A 3 4.45 4.17 -0.98
C ALA A 3 3.21 3.87 -1.84
N LEU A 4 2.66 4.91 -2.46
CA LEU A 4 1.65 4.83 -3.52
C LEU A 4 2.30 5.16 -4.87
N THR A 5 1.83 4.49 -5.93
CA THR A 5 2.27 4.79 -7.30
C THR A 5 1.11 4.62 -8.29
N THR A 6 1.02 5.52 -9.26
CA THR A 6 0.06 5.43 -10.37
C THR A 6 0.52 4.45 -11.46
N ASN A 7 1.72 3.87 -11.32
CA ASN A 7 2.20 2.83 -12.22
C ASN A 7 1.47 1.49 -11.95
N LEU A 8 0.32 1.33 -12.58
CA LEU A 8 -0.57 0.17 -12.42
C LEU A 8 0.09 -1.16 -12.77
N ARG A 9 1.21 -1.18 -13.52
CA ARG A 9 1.98 -2.42 -13.75
C ARG A 9 2.44 -3.07 -12.45
N ARG A 10 2.62 -2.28 -11.38
CA ARG A 10 3.01 -2.76 -10.05
C ARG A 10 1.93 -3.59 -9.36
N ALA A 11 0.67 -3.50 -9.78
CA ALA A 11 -0.42 -4.31 -9.21
C ALA A 11 -0.20 -5.82 -9.43
N LYS A 12 0.65 -6.21 -10.38
CA LYS A 12 0.99 -7.61 -10.67
C LYS A 12 2.03 -8.20 -9.71
N ALA A 13 2.69 -7.38 -8.90
CA ALA A 13 3.66 -7.88 -7.93
C ALA A 13 2.95 -8.52 -6.74
N ILE A 14 3.54 -9.58 -6.19
CA ILE A 14 3.00 -10.30 -5.02
C ILE A 14 2.81 -9.32 -3.86
N GLY A 15 1.64 -9.40 -3.21
CA GLY A 15 1.29 -8.57 -2.06
C GLY A 15 0.92 -7.12 -2.38
N ASN A 16 1.19 -6.60 -3.58
CA ASN A 16 0.77 -5.25 -3.95
C ASN A 16 -0.76 -5.16 -4.08
N VAL A 17 -1.31 -4.01 -3.70
CA VAL A 17 -2.76 -3.82 -3.64
C VAL A 17 -3.18 -2.69 -4.57
N LEU A 18 -4.09 -2.99 -5.51
CA LEU A 18 -4.72 -1.99 -6.36
C LEU A 18 -5.76 -1.19 -5.57
N LEU A 19 -5.69 0.13 -5.72
CA LEU A 19 -6.68 1.10 -5.30
C LEU A 19 -7.32 1.68 -6.56
N ASN A 20 -8.64 1.57 -6.66
CA ASN A 20 -9.39 2.19 -7.73
C ASN A 20 -9.47 3.71 -7.49
N GLU A 21 -9.71 4.46 -8.56
CA GLU A 21 -10.01 5.89 -8.47
C GLU A 21 -11.13 6.17 -7.45
N GLY A 22 -10.95 7.21 -6.63
CA GLY A 22 -11.85 7.57 -5.54
C GLY A 22 -11.65 6.78 -4.25
N GLU A 23 -11.00 5.60 -4.27
CA GLU A 23 -10.68 4.89 -3.01
C GLU A 23 -9.70 5.72 -2.18
N GLY A 24 -10.09 6.07 -0.95
CA GLY A 24 -9.27 6.94 -0.11
C GLY A 24 -9.12 8.36 -0.67
N ASN A 25 -10.08 8.82 -1.49
CA ASN A 25 -10.08 10.13 -2.16
C ASN A 25 -8.91 10.31 -3.16
N LEU A 26 -8.45 9.20 -3.76
CA LEU A 26 -7.42 9.27 -4.79
C LEU A 26 -8.00 9.82 -6.10
N PRO A 27 -7.29 10.75 -6.77
CA PRO A 27 -7.75 11.35 -8.02
C PRO A 27 -7.66 10.40 -9.22
N GLU A 28 -6.90 9.30 -9.08
CA GLU A 28 -6.73 8.28 -10.11
C GLU A 28 -6.41 6.93 -9.46
N SER A 29 -6.56 5.85 -10.23
CA SER A 29 -6.21 4.51 -9.76
C SER A 29 -4.72 4.41 -9.44
N SER A 30 -4.39 3.78 -8.31
CA SER A 30 -3.03 3.70 -7.79
C SER A 30 -2.75 2.33 -7.17
N VAL A 31 -1.49 2.03 -6.92
CA VAL A 31 -1.05 0.78 -6.28
C VAL A 31 -0.31 1.09 -5.00
N VAL A 32 -0.68 0.40 -3.92
CA VAL A 32 0.10 0.35 -2.69
C VAL A 32 1.28 -0.58 -2.92
N ASN A 33 2.49 -0.05 -2.85
CA ASN A 33 3.71 -0.83 -2.96
C ASN A 33 4.10 -1.36 -1.57
N VAL A 34 3.80 -2.62 -1.30
CA VAL A 34 4.02 -3.23 0.03
C VAL A 34 5.49 -3.53 0.32
N SER A 35 6.34 -3.52 -0.71
CA SER A 35 7.80 -3.66 -0.56
C SER A 35 8.50 -2.33 -0.24
N GLN A 36 7.79 -1.20 -0.31
CA GLN A 36 8.33 0.13 -0.03
C GLN A 36 7.70 0.71 1.23
N VAL A 37 8.14 0.17 2.38
CA VAL A 37 7.70 0.59 3.71
C VAL A 37 8.77 1.43 4.37
N PHE A 38 8.38 2.60 4.87
CA PHE A 38 9.28 3.55 5.53
C PHE A 38 8.77 3.95 6.90
N THR A 39 9.71 4.18 7.82
CA THR A 39 9.45 4.92 9.05
C THR A 39 9.68 6.40 8.78
N VAL A 40 8.71 7.24 9.13
CA VAL A 40 8.85 8.70 9.01
C VAL A 40 8.46 9.39 10.30
N ASP A 41 9.01 10.58 10.49
CA ASP A 41 8.52 11.50 11.51
C ASP A 41 7.11 11.99 11.15
N LYS A 42 6.20 12.00 12.12
CA LYS A 42 4.81 12.45 11.93
C LYS A 42 4.72 13.92 11.48
N ARG A 43 5.72 14.75 11.80
CA ARG A 43 5.80 16.16 11.38
C ARG A 43 5.99 16.33 9.87
N LEU A 44 6.40 15.28 9.16
CA LEU A 44 6.53 15.28 7.70
C LEU A 44 5.19 15.02 6.99
N LEU A 45 4.15 14.60 7.72
CA LEU A 45 2.82 14.40 7.17
C LEU A 45 2.13 15.77 7.03
N THR A 46 1.56 16.02 5.85
CA THR A 46 0.80 17.23 5.55
C THR A 46 -0.68 16.98 5.78
N GLU A 47 -1.52 17.18 4.77
CA GLU A 47 -2.96 17.00 4.84
C GLU A 47 -3.35 15.52 4.70
N SER A 48 -4.36 15.11 5.46
CA SER A 48 -4.99 13.80 5.29
C SER A 48 -5.96 13.86 4.11
N ILE A 49 -5.63 13.19 3.01
CA ILE A 49 -6.48 13.19 1.80
C ILE A 49 -7.72 12.31 1.93
N GLY A 50 -7.68 11.23 2.74
CA GLY A 50 -8.79 10.30 2.86
C GLY A 50 -8.49 9.09 3.72
N ARG A 51 -9.37 8.07 3.68
CA ARG A 51 -9.24 6.82 4.43
C ARG A 51 -9.67 5.63 3.57
N LEU A 52 -8.98 4.51 3.74
CA LEU A 52 -9.34 3.24 3.11
C LEU A 52 -10.26 2.42 4.01
N SER A 53 -11.01 1.49 3.40
CA SER A 53 -11.83 0.53 4.14
C SER A 53 -10.96 -0.42 4.98
N ARG A 54 -11.54 -1.02 6.02
CA ARG A 54 -10.83 -1.97 6.88
C ARG A 54 -10.37 -3.19 6.09
N GLU A 55 -11.17 -3.62 5.12
CA GLU A 55 -10.90 -4.73 4.22
C GLU A 55 -9.65 -4.44 3.39
N LYS A 56 -9.56 -3.22 2.84
CA LYS A 56 -8.39 -2.82 2.05
C LYS A 56 -7.13 -2.76 2.91
N ILE A 57 -7.22 -2.22 4.12
CA ILE A 57 -6.11 -2.19 5.07
C ILE A 57 -5.63 -3.61 5.42
N LYS A 58 -6.55 -4.57 5.62
CA LYS A 58 -6.19 -5.98 5.87
C LYS A 58 -5.38 -6.57 4.71
N LEU A 59 -5.79 -6.34 3.47
CA LEU A 59 -5.04 -6.80 2.29
C LEU A 59 -3.64 -6.20 2.23
N ILE A 60 -3.50 -4.91 2.56
CA ILE A 60 -2.19 -4.25 2.60
C ILE A 60 -1.30 -4.87 3.67
N ILE A 61 -1.83 -5.12 4.88
CA ILE A 61 -1.07 -5.76 5.96
C ILE A 61 -0.65 -7.18 5.56
N GLN A 62 -1.53 -7.97 4.96
CA GLN A 62 -1.19 -9.29 4.43
C GLN A 62 -0.06 -9.21 3.41
N GLY A 63 -0.11 -8.25 2.48
CA GLY A 63 0.95 -8.01 1.51
C GLY A 63 2.29 -7.62 2.15
N ILE A 64 2.27 -6.82 3.22
CA ILE A 64 3.48 -6.47 3.98
C ILE A 64 4.05 -7.71 4.67
N ASN A 65 3.22 -8.54 5.29
CA ASN A 65 3.66 -9.77 5.94
C ASN A 65 4.40 -10.71 4.99
N LEU A 66 3.96 -10.82 3.73
CA LEU A 66 4.68 -11.59 2.69
C LEU A 66 6.11 -11.07 2.43
N VAL A 67 6.39 -9.80 2.71
CA VAL A 67 7.71 -9.17 2.50
C VAL A 67 8.60 -9.30 3.74
N ILE A 68 8.02 -9.22 4.94
CA ILE A 68 8.78 -9.14 6.20
C ILE A 68 8.89 -10.48 6.93
N GLU A 69 7.95 -11.39 6.71
CA GLU A 69 7.98 -12.70 7.35
C GLU A 69 8.99 -13.60 6.63
N PRO A 70 9.87 -14.28 7.37
CA PRO A 70 10.77 -15.28 6.80
C PRO A 70 9.94 -16.34 6.05
N GLN A 71 10.26 -16.54 4.78
CA GLN A 71 9.70 -17.65 4.02
C GLN A 71 10.62 -18.85 4.23
N GLU A 72 10.08 -19.96 4.74
CA GLU A 72 10.81 -21.22 4.70
C GLU A 72 10.94 -21.65 3.24
N LEU A 73 12.18 -21.77 2.77
CA LEU A 73 12.47 -22.36 1.49
C LEU A 73 12.48 -23.88 1.71
N GLU A 74 11.50 -24.58 1.13
CA GLU A 74 11.52 -26.05 1.00
C GLU A 74 12.70 -26.51 0.12
#